data_AF-A0A7C6SAY8-F1
#
_entry.id   AF-A0A7C6SAY8-F1
#
_cell.length_a   1.000
_cell.length_b   1.000
_cell.length_c   1.000
_cell.angle_alpha   90.00
_cell.angle_beta   90.00
_cell.angle_gamma   90.00
#
_symmetry.space_group_name_H-M   'P 1'
#
loop_
_entity.id
_entity.type
_entity.pdbx_description
1 polymer ?
#
loop_
_entity_poly.entity_id
_entity_poly.type
_entity_poly.pdbx_seq_one_letter_code
_entity_poly.pdbx_strand_id
1 'polypeptide(L)'
;MNMKTLAEKIETIIKRNIATTRMRDFYDVYILYKLYEEKINIETLKEAIKNTSRKRNSQKDMDDYDEILEDIITDEYLRQNWENYLRDNPYVGDLLFDETINVLSEILNSIYK
;
A
#
# COMPACT_ATOMS: atom_id res chain seq x y z
N MET A 1 11.31 -10.24 -5.01
CA MET A 1 11.02 -9.28 -3.94
C MET A 1 10.61 -10.07 -2.69
N ASN A 2 11.02 -9.67 -1.49
CA ASN A 2 10.74 -10.44 -0.25
C ASN A 2 9.71 -9.71 0.63
N MET A 3 9.21 -10.37 1.68
CA MET A 3 8.19 -9.81 2.59
C MET A 3 8.62 -8.47 3.21
N LYS A 4 9.91 -8.28 3.45
CA LYS A 4 10.45 -7.01 3.94
C LYS A 4 10.21 -5.86 2.95
N THR A 5 10.46 -6.06 1.65
CA THR A 5 10.21 -5.00 0.66
C THR A 5 8.73 -4.69 0.53
N LEU A 6 7.84 -5.69 0.62
CA LEU A 6 6.39 -5.46 0.62
C LEU A 6 5.97 -4.65 1.84
N ALA A 7 6.46 -5.02 3.02
CA ALA A 7 6.23 -4.28 4.27
C ALA A 7 6.72 -2.83 4.20
N GLU A 8 7.91 -2.59 3.63
CA GLU A 8 8.44 -1.22 3.46
C GLU A 8 7.57 -0.36 2.54
N LYS A 9 6.93 -0.94 1.52
CA LYS A 9 6.01 -0.21 0.64
C LYS A 9 4.69 0.13 1.33
N ILE A 10 4.08 -0.86 1.98
CA ILE A 10 2.84 -0.67 2.74
C ILE A 10 3.05 0.41 3.81
N GLU A 11 4.11 0.29 4.62
CA GLU A 11 4.41 1.29 5.65
C GLU A 11 4.69 2.68 5.05
N THR A 12 5.34 2.75 3.88
CA THR A 12 5.59 4.04 3.21
C THR A 12 4.29 4.71 2.74
N ILE A 13 3.33 3.93 2.24
CA ILE A 13 2.01 4.43 1.83
C ILE A 13 1.26 4.96 3.05
N ILE A 14 1.14 4.15 4.11
CA ILE A 14 0.41 4.51 5.32
C ILE A 14 1.04 5.73 6.01
N LYS A 15 2.35 5.71 6.27
CA LYS A 15 3.05 6.80 6.95
C LYS A 15 2.95 8.14 6.23
N ARG A 16 2.91 8.13 4.89
CA ARG A 16 2.87 9.36 4.09
C ARG A 16 1.46 9.92 3.95
N ASN A 17 0.42 9.10 4.10
CA ASN A 17 -0.97 9.47 3.87
C ASN A 17 -1.11 10.31 2.56
N ILE A 18 -1.93 11.36 2.56
CA ILE A 18 -2.17 12.28 1.43
C ILE A 18 -0.93 13.05 0.96
N ALA A 19 0.16 13.07 1.73
CA ALA A 19 1.42 13.72 1.34
C ALA A 19 2.30 12.84 0.44
N THR A 20 1.83 11.66 0.04
CA THR A 20 2.59 10.76 -0.83
C THR A 20 2.62 11.22 -2.29
N THR A 21 3.77 11.05 -2.94
CA THR A 21 3.93 11.18 -4.40
C THR A 21 4.34 9.85 -5.04
N ARG A 22 4.32 8.76 -4.25
CA ARG A 22 4.92 7.47 -4.61
C ARG A 22 3.90 6.51 -5.23
N MET A 23 3.28 6.92 -6.34
CA MET A 23 2.23 6.13 -7.02
C MET A 23 2.67 4.69 -7.36
N ARG A 24 3.96 4.50 -7.71
CA ARG A 24 4.53 3.17 -7.94
C ARG A 24 4.39 2.21 -6.76
N ASP A 25 4.44 2.70 -5.52
CA ASP A 25 4.30 1.80 -4.36
C ASP A 25 2.89 1.18 -4.30
N PHE A 26 1.84 1.90 -4.70
CA PHE A 26 0.48 1.38 -4.81
C PHE A 26 0.39 0.27 -5.87
N TYR A 27 0.93 0.53 -7.07
CA TYR A 27 1.00 -0.47 -8.14
C TYR A 27 1.78 -1.71 -7.71
N ASP A 28 2.95 -1.51 -7.10
CA ASP A 28 3.83 -2.61 -6.68
C ASP A 28 3.15 -3.48 -5.62
N VAL A 29 2.45 -2.89 -4.65
CA VAL A 29 1.67 -3.67 -3.67
C VAL A 29 0.55 -4.46 -4.36
N TYR A 30 -0.23 -3.79 -5.22
CA TYR A 30 -1.32 -4.43 -5.95
C TYR A 30 -0.85 -5.64 -6.75
N ILE A 31 0.13 -5.46 -7.63
CA ILE A 31 0.58 -6.50 -8.56
C ILE A 31 1.25 -7.65 -7.82
N LEU A 32 1.99 -7.37 -6.75
CA LEU A 32 2.67 -8.42 -5.98
C LEU A 32 1.70 -9.24 -5.16
N TYR A 33 0.68 -8.60 -4.59
CA TYR A 33 -0.37 -9.35 -3.91
C TYR A 33 -1.11 -10.24 -4.91
N LYS A 34 -1.62 -9.69 -6.02
CA LYS A 34 -2.36 -10.47 -7.02
C LYS A 34 -1.55 -11.59 -7.68
N LEU A 35 -0.25 -11.43 -7.88
CA LEU A 35 0.59 -12.50 -8.47
C LEU A 35 1.03 -13.58 -7.46
N TYR A 36 1.06 -13.26 -6.17
CA TYR A 36 1.72 -14.10 -5.17
C TYR A 36 0.92 -14.31 -3.89
N GLU A 37 -0.38 -13.98 -3.86
CA GLU A 37 -1.24 -14.10 -2.67
C GLU A 37 -1.12 -15.48 -1.99
N GLU A 38 -1.15 -16.57 -2.77
CA GLU A 38 -1.00 -17.94 -2.26
C GLU A 38 0.36 -18.23 -1.60
N LYS A 39 1.40 -17.43 -1.94
CA LYS A 39 2.76 -17.55 -1.41
C LYS A 39 3.04 -16.54 -0.31
N ILE A 40 2.15 -15.59 -0.06
CA ILE A 40 2.31 -14.60 1.01
C ILE A 40 1.97 -15.28 2.34
N ASN A 41 3.00 -15.52 3.15
CA ASN A 41 2.82 -15.91 4.53
C ASN A 41 2.42 -14.67 5.35
N ILE A 42 1.14 -14.59 5.73
CA ILE A 42 0.56 -13.44 6.44
C ILE A 42 1.29 -13.15 7.76
N GLU A 43 1.63 -14.16 8.55
CA GLU A 43 2.37 -13.96 9.81
C GLU A 43 3.76 -13.35 9.58
N THR A 44 4.46 -13.80 8.54
CA THR A 44 5.78 -13.24 8.17
C THR A 44 5.65 -11.80 7.68
N LEU A 45 4.60 -11.50 6.91
CA LEU A 45 4.32 -10.14 6.45
C LEU A 45 3.97 -9.21 7.62
N LYS A 46 3.11 -9.67 8.54
CA LYS A 46 2.74 -8.97 9.79
C LYS A 46 3.97 -8.58 10.60
N GLU A 47 4.87 -9.54 10.85
CA GLU A 47 6.10 -9.25 11.59
C GLU A 47 7.06 -8.34 10.81
N ALA A 48 7.11 -8.45 9.48
CA ALA A 48 7.89 -7.52 8.66
C ALA A 48 7.34 -6.09 8.73
N ILE A 49 6.02 -5.90 8.71
CA ILE A 49 5.36 -4.59 8.85
C ILE A 49 5.62 -4.01 10.24
N LYS A 50 5.37 -4.76 11.32
CA LYS A 50 5.64 -4.30 12.70
C LYS A 50 7.08 -3.88 12.91
N ASN A 51 8.05 -4.67 12.42
CA ASN A 51 9.47 -4.34 12.55
C ASN A 51 9.82 -3.08 11.75
N THR A 52 9.23 -2.91 10.57
CA THR A 52 9.46 -1.74 9.72
C THR A 52 8.86 -0.48 10.33
N SER A 53 7.61 -0.52 10.78
CA SER A 53 6.93 0.61 11.40
C SER A 53 7.61 1.01 12.72
N ARG A 54 8.01 0.04 13.55
CA ARG A 54 8.82 0.30 14.75
C ARG A 54 10.14 0.98 14.45
N LYS A 55 10.85 0.53 13.42
CA LYS A 55 12.12 1.16 13.03
C LYS A 55 11.93 2.59 12.51
N ARG A 56 10.76 2.90 11.94
CA ARG A 56 10.44 4.18 11.32
C ARG A 56 9.56 5.09 12.18
N ASN A 57 9.24 4.67 13.41
CA ASN A 57 8.36 5.36 14.36
C ASN A 57 6.98 5.70 13.76
N SER A 58 6.37 4.74 13.06
CA SER A 58 5.07 4.87 12.38
C SER A 58 4.04 3.84 12.84
N GLN A 59 4.22 3.28 14.04
CA GLN A 59 3.26 2.31 14.59
C GLN A 59 1.87 2.92 14.76
N LYS A 60 1.80 4.18 15.21
CA LYS A 60 0.52 4.88 15.34
C LYS A 60 -0.18 5.02 13.97
N ASP A 61 0.56 5.40 12.93
CA ASP A 61 0.00 5.48 11.58
C ASP A 61 -0.54 4.11 11.12
N MET A 62 0.15 3.02 11.48
CA MET A 62 -0.33 1.66 11.19
C MET A 62 -1.55 1.24 12.01
N ASP A 63 -1.74 1.79 13.21
CA ASP A 63 -2.95 1.55 14.01
C ASP A 63 -4.16 2.31 13.41
N ASP A 64 -3.91 3.47 12.82
CA ASP A 64 -4.90 4.36 12.17
C ASP A 64 -5.07 4.06 10.66
N TYR A 65 -4.67 2.87 10.18
CA TYR A 65 -4.57 2.59 8.74
C TYR A 65 -5.90 2.70 7.99
N ASP A 66 -7.02 2.30 8.61
CA ASP A 66 -8.35 2.34 7.99
C ASP A 66 -8.72 3.80 7.64
N GLU A 67 -8.55 4.73 8.59
CA GLU A 67 -8.81 6.17 8.39
C GLU A 67 -7.87 6.76 7.32
N ILE A 68 -6.59 6.37 7.34
CA ILE A 68 -5.60 6.83 6.34
C ILE A 68 -5.96 6.35 4.94
N LEU A 69 -6.46 5.12 4.77
CA LEU A 69 -6.89 4.63 3.46
C LEU A 69 -8.16 5.36 2.96
N GLU A 70 -9.06 5.75 3.86
CA GLU A 70 -10.23 6.60 3.54
C GLU A 70 -9.81 8.02 3.10
N ASP A 71 -8.83 8.62 3.77
CA ASP A 71 -8.24 9.89 3.34
C ASP A 71 -7.63 9.77 1.93
N ILE A 72 -6.82 8.72 1.71
CA ILE A 72 -6.13 8.50 0.44
C ILE A 72 -7.12 8.31 -0.73
N ILE A 73 -8.19 7.52 -0.54
CA ILE A 73 -9.14 7.21 -1.63
C ILE A 73 -10.03 8.41 -1.99
N THR A 74 -10.22 9.35 -1.07
CA THR A 74 -11.04 10.55 -1.29
C THR A 74 -10.25 11.76 -1.77
N ASP A 75 -8.91 11.72 -1.69
CA ASP A 75 -8.04 12.82 -2.11
C ASP A 75 -7.95 12.95 -3.64
N GLU A 76 -8.44 14.08 -4.17
CA GLU A 76 -8.44 14.38 -5.60
C GLU A 76 -7.03 14.54 -6.18
N TYR A 77 -6.08 15.04 -5.40
CA TYR A 77 -4.70 15.25 -5.86
C TYR A 77 -3.97 13.91 -6.06
N LEU A 78 -4.18 12.94 -5.17
CA LEU A 78 -3.66 11.59 -5.34
C LEU A 78 -4.30 10.88 -6.54
N ARG A 79 -5.61 11.03 -6.76
CA ARG A 79 -6.27 10.52 -7.96
C ARG A 79 -5.64 11.08 -9.23
N GLN A 80 -5.38 12.39 -9.27
CA GLN A 80 -4.71 13.02 -10.40
C GLN A 80 -3.26 12.52 -10.57
N ASN A 81 -2.54 12.28 -9.47
CA ASN A 81 -1.20 11.69 -9.50
C ASN A 81 -1.23 10.26 -10.04
N TRP A 82 -2.24 9.47 -9.70
CA TRP A 82 -2.44 8.13 -10.25
C TRP A 82 -2.65 8.17 -11.77
N GLU A 83 -3.50 9.05 -12.27
CA GLU A 83 -3.71 9.22 -13.72
C GLU A 83 -2.42 9.62 -14.45
N ASN A 84 -1.63 10.54 -13.87
CA ASN A 84 -0.33 10.91 -14.42
C ASN A 84 0.62 9.72 -14.41
N TYR A 85 0.62 8.93 -13.32
CA TYR A 85 1.41 7.71 -13.23
C TYR A 85 1.03 6.68 -14.29
N LEU A 86 -0.26 6.45 -14.56
CA LEU A 86 -0.72 5.56 -15.64
C LEU A 86 -0.23 6.04 -17.01
N ARG A 87 -0.35 7.35 -17.29
CA ARG A 87 0.11 7.95 -18.55
C ARG A 87 1.61 7.73 -18.78
N ASP A 88 2.41 7.86 -17.73
CA ASP A 88 3.86 7.69 -17.79
C ASP A 88 4.30 6.22 -17.75
N ASN A 89 3.40 5.30 -17.37
CA ASN A 89 3.69 3.87 -17.19
C ASN A 89 2.65 2.98 -17.89
N PRO A 90 2.65 2.91 -19.24
CA PRO A 90 1.62 2.20 -20.01
C PRO A 90 1.48 0.70 -19.67
N TYR A 91 2.52 0.08 -19.10
CA TYR A 91 2.49 -1.31 -18.67
C TYR A 91 1.51 -1.58 -17.52
N VAL A 92 1.06 -0.54 -16.81
CA VAL A 92 0.07 -0.66 -15.72
C VAL A 92 -1.33 -0.90 -16.29
N GLY A 93 -1.59 -0.47 -17.53
CA GLY A 93 -2.90 -0.61 -18.18
C GLY A 93 -3.96 0.30 -17.57
N ASP A 94 -5.20 -0.20 -17.49
CA ASP A 94 -6.38 0.57 -17.06
C ASP A 94 -6.71 0.35 -15.57
N LEU A 95 -5.71 0.00 -14.75
CA LEU A 95 -5.88 -0.28 -13.32
C LEU A 95 -6.42 0.95 -12.58
N LEU A 96 -7.56 0.80 -11.90
CA LEU A 96 -8.16 1.89 -11.14
C LEU A 96 -7.40 2.11 -9.83
N PHE A 97 -7.30 3.38 -9.41
CA PHE A 97 -6.63 3.71 -8.14
C PHE A 97 -7.27 2.98 -6.96
N ASP A 98 -8.60 2.97 -6.94
CA ASP A 98 -9.44 2.32 -5.93
C ASP A 98 -9.15 0.81 -5.81
N GLU A 99 -8.81 0.13 -6.91
CA GLU A 99 -8.41 -1.29 -6.87
C GLU A 99 -7.10 -1.50 -6.11
N THR A 100 -6.16 -0.56 -6.19
CA THR A 100 -4.91 -0.61 -5.41
C THR A 100 -5.17 -0.40 -3.92
N ILE A 101 -6.10 0.49 -3.57
CA ILE A 101 -6.49 0.76 -2.18
C ILE A 101 -7.25 -0.43 -1.59
N ASN A 102 -8.13 -1.06 -2.37
CA ASN A 102 -8.85 -2.25 -1.93
C ASN A 102 -7.91 -3.40 -1.57
N VAL A 103 -6.86 -3.63 -2.36
CA VAL A 103 -5.83 -4.64 -2.04
C VAL A 103 -5.05 -4.27 -0.78
N LEU A 104 -4.69 -2.99 -0.60
CA LEU A 104 -4.03 -2.53 0.63
C LEU A 104 -4.92 -2.79 1.86
N SER A 105 -6.21 -2.46 1.78
CA SER A 105 -7.18 -2.72 2.85
C SER A 105 -7.32 -4.21 3.11
N GLU A 106 -7.44 -5.06 2.09
CA GLU A 106 -7.51 -6.51 2.21
C GLU A 106 -6.31 -7.08 2.99
N ILE A 107 -5.09 -6.68 2.61
CA ILE A 107 -3.86 -7.09 3.28
C ILE A 107 -3.88 -6.66 4.76
N LEU A 108 -4.16 -5.39 5.04
CA LEU A 108 -4.09 -4.86 6.40
C LEU A 108 -5.19 -5.43 7.29
N ASN A 109 -6.39 -5.63 6.77
CA ASN A 109 -7.48 -6.32 7.45
C ASN A 109 -7.08 -7.75 7.81
N SER A 110 -6.42 -8.49 6.91
CA SER A 110 -5.96 -9.86 7.21
C SER A 110 -4.89 -9.94 8.31
N ILE A 111 -4.27 -8.80 8.65
CA ILE A 111 -3.19 -8.69 9.64
C ILE A 111 -3.68 -8.15 10.99
N TYR A 112 -4.58 -7.16 10.96
CA TYR A 112 -4.96 -6.36 12.11
C TYR A 112 -6.42 -6.49 12.56
N LYS A 113 -7.31 -7.09 11.75
CA LYS A 113 -8.67 -7.49 12.17
C LYS A 113 -8.71 -8.97 12.52
#